data_AF-A0A284RWT6-F1
#
_entry.id   AF-A0A284RWT6-F1
#
_cell.length_a   1.000
_cell.length_b   1.000
_cell.length_c   1.000
_cell.angle_alpha   90.00
_cell.angle_beta   90.00
_cell.angle_gamma   90.00
#
_symmetry.space_group_name_H-M   'P 1'
#
loop_
_entity.id
_entity.type
_entity.pdbx_description
1 polymer ?
#
loop_
_entity_poly.entity_id
_entity_poly.type
_entity_poly.pdbx_seq_one_letter_code
_entity_poly.pdbx_strand_id
1 'polypeptide(L)'
;MLRDHLLLKSYLTIWRQRFSRGQRYGTKANTLMHRVEAKISADAARYRRVYAALDAVSTYLRHHEWKTGLFPLRAEDISGLDSYNDLKSEGHHSLSWIWKTNLQGGEEGLQEALRIEWCKSCARAQRWQEECELLIEEIRRVKVTFQFYEKVWKDRAKKVDLSGARAYTLKQAALWQELEKSAAKQWNSTLASLPPLSPEVPDPMLNLDSPRRTSASSF
;
A
#
# COMPACT_ATOMS: atom_id res chain seq x y z
N MET A 1 -15.62 -19.96 3.13
CA MET A 1 -16.54 -19.59 4.23
C MET A 1 -16.14 -18.28 4.93
N LEU A 2 -15.09 -18.23 5.75
CA LEU A 2 -14.74 -16.99 6.48
C LEU A 2 -14.43 -15.81 5.54
N ARG A 3 -13.63 -16.05 4.50
CA ARG A 3 -13.30 -15.05 3.46
C ARG A 3 -14.55 -14.55 2.75
N ASP A 4 -15.45 -15.44 2.35
CA ASP A 4 -16.68 -15.08 1.64
C ASP A 4 -17.62 -14.24 2.50
N HIS A 5 -17.76 -14.56 3.79
CA HIS A 5 -18.51 -13.74 4.72
C HIS A 5 -17.88 -12.36 4.95
N LEU A 6 -16.54 -12.26 4.92
CA LEU A 6 -15.84 -10.97 4.99
C LEU A 6 -16.03 -10.14 3.71
N LEU A 7 -16.02 -10.77 2.53
CA LEU A 7 -16.36 -10.10 1.26
C LEU A 7 -17.80 -9.63 1.23
N LEU A 8 -18.73 -10.46 1.70
CA LEU A 8 -20.13 -10.07 1.82
C LEU A 8 -20.27 -8.87 2.76
N LYS A 9 -19.54 -8.85 3.88
CA LYS A 9 -19.52 -7.71 4.81
C LYS A 9 -19.00 -6.43 4.14
N SER A 10 -17.90 -6.48 3.39
CA SER A 10 -17.37 -5.30 2.69
C SER A 10 -18.35 -4.79 1.64
N TYR A 11 -18.91 -5.69 0.82
CA TYR A 11 -19.93 -5.34 -0.17
C TYR A 11 -21.17 -4.70 0.47
N LEU A 12 -21.70 -5.28 1.56
CA LEU A 12 -22.86 -4.73 2.27
C LEU A 12 -22.56 -3.35 2.89
N THR A 13 -21.32 -3.11 3.31
CA THR A 13 -20.91 -1.81 3.86
C THR A 13 -20.95 -0.72 2.79
N ILE A 14 -20.36 -1.00 1.62
CA ILE A 14 -20.40 -0.07 0.45
C ILE A 14 -21.84 0.14 -0.02
N TRP A 15 -22.61 -0.95 -0.14
CA TRP A 15 -24.02 -0.90 -0.53
C TRP A 15 -24.81 -0.03 0.45
N ARG A 16 -24.63 -0.21 1.76
CA ARG A 16 -25.29 0.59 2.78
C ARG A 16 -24.94 2.06 2.65
N GLN A 17 -23.66 2.40 2.53
CA GLN A 17 -23.19 3.79 2.36
C GLN A 17 -23.85 4.46 1.16
N ARG A 18 -24.03 3.73 0.04
CA ARG A 18 -24.59 4.28 -1.20
C ARG A 18 -26.12 4.38 -1.21
N PHE A 19 -26.81 3.38 -0.67
CA PHE A 19 -28.26 3.21 -0.89
C PHE A 19 -29.12 3.42 0.37
N SER A 20 -28.57 3.30 1.57
CA SER A 20 -29.37 3.43 2.80
C SER A 20 -29.59 4.90 3.15
N ARG A 21 -30.69 5.48 2.67
CA ARG A 21 -31.17 6.81 3.06
C ARG A 21 -32.38 6.66 3.99
N GLY A 22 -32.34 7.32 5.15
CA GLY A 22 -33.43 7.35 6.13
C GLY A 22 -33.52 6.16 7.10
N GLN A 23 -34.34 6.31 8.16
CA GLN A 23 -34.33 5.46 9.35
C GLN A 23 -34.80 4.01 9.12
N ARG A 24 -35.88 3.81 8.33
CA ARG A 24 -36.47 2.47 8.08
C ARG A 24 -35.59 1.54 7.24
N TYR A 25 -34.89 2.09 6.26
CA TYR A 25 -33.94 1.32 5.45
C TYR A 25 -32.66 1.00 6.26
N GLY A 26 -32.26 1.90 7.16
CA GLY A 26 -31.15 1.69 8.09
C GLY A 26 -31.36 0.52 9.06
N THR A 27 -32.55 0.35 9.64
CA THR A 27 -32.81 -0.76 10.57
C THR A 27 -32.75 -2.13 9.88
N LYS A 28 -33.35 -2.28 8.70
CA LYS A 28 -33.26 -3.53 7.92
C LYS A 28 -31.80 -3.83 7.52
N ALA A 29 -31.07 -2.82 7.03
CA ALA A 29 -29.65 -2.99 6.70
C ALA A 29 -28.81 -3.42 7.93
N ASN A 30 -29.05 -2.83 9.11
CA ASN A 30 -28.39 -3.23 10.36
C ASN A 30 -28.66 -4.69 10.71
N THR A 31 -29.90 -5.17 10.59
CA THR A 31 -30.21 -6.58 10.89
C THR A 31 -29.46 -7.54 9.97
N LEU A 32 -29.30 -7.20 8.69
CA LEU A 32 -28.52 -8.00 7.74
C LEU A 32 -27.02 -7.98 8.09
N MET A 33 -26.48 -6.81 8.43
CA MET A 33 -25.08 -6.68 8.85
C MET A 33 -24.79 -7.51 10.12
N HIS A 34 -25.64 -7.44 11.13
CA HIS A 34 -25.49 -8.24 12.35
C HIS A 34 -25.55 -9.75 12.08
N ARG A 35 -26.38 -10.19 11.14
CA ARG A 35 -26.41 -11.61 10.72
C ARG A 35 -25.08 -12.04 10.10
N VAL A 36 -24.49 -11.20 9.25
CA VAL A 36 -23.19 -11.49 8.63
C VAL A 36 -22.08 -11.47 9.68
N GLU A 37 -22.10 -10.51 10.61
CA GLU A 37 -21.13 -10.47 11.72
C GLU A 37 -21.23 -11.69 12.64
N ALA A 38 -22.44 -12.15 12.95
CA ALA A 38 -22.64 -13.38 13.70
C ALA A 38 -22.04 -14.59 12.97
N LYS A 39 -22.23 -14.70 11.65
CA LYS A 39 -21.62 -15.76 10.84
C LYS A 39 -20.09 -15.69 10.83
N ILE A 40 -19.52 -14.49 10.69
CA ILE A 40 -18.06 -14.27 10.78
C ILE A 40 -17.54 -14.74 12.13
N SER A 41 -18.20 -14.37 13.23
CA SER A 41 -17.79 -14.76 14.58
C SER A 41 -17.84 -16.28 14.79
N ALA A 42 -18.88 -16.94 14.26
CA ALA A 42 -19.03 -18.39 14.32
C ALA A 42 -17.96 -19.12 13.50
N ASP A 43 -17.66 -18.65 12.29
CA ASP A 43 -16.60 -19.21 11.44
C ASP A 43 -15.21 -19.00 12.05
N ALA A 44 -14.95 -17.82 12.63
CA ALA A 44 -13.71 -17.53 13.33
C ALA A 44 -13.53 -18.45 14.55
N ALA A 45 -14.59 -18.66 15.34
CA ALA A 45 -14.55 -19.60 16.47
C ALA A 45 -14.30 -21.04 16.00
N ARG A 46 -14.93 -21.46 14.90
CA ARG A 46 -14.69 -22.79 14.30
C ARG A 46 -13.23 -22.94 13.88
N TYR A 47 -12.66 -21.96 13.17
CA TYR A 47 -11.26 -21.98 12.78
C TYR A 47 -10.34 -22.11 13.99
N ARG A 48 -10.54 -21.30 15.04
CA ARG A 48 -9.73 -21.36 16.27
C ARG A 48 -9.78 -22.73 16.95
N ARG A 49 -10.96 -23.38 17.00
CA ARG A 49 -11.10 -24.75 17.55
C ARG A 49 -10.34 -25.77 16.73
N VAL A 50 -10.48 -25.73 15.40
CA VAL A 50 -9.79 -26.65 14.50
C VAL A 50 -8.27 -26.43 14.58
N TYR A 51 -7.82 -25.18 14.60
CA TYR A 51 -6.41 -24.82 14.74
C TYR A 51 -5.83 -25.36 16.05
N ALA A 52 -6.54 -25.21 17.18
CA ALA A 52 -6.08 -25.73 18.48
C ALA A 52 -5.99 -27.26 18.49
N ALA A 53 -6.98 -27.96 17.92
CA ALA A 53 -6.94 -29.41 17.80
C ALA A 53 -5.79 -29.88 16.89
N LEU A 54 -5.59 -29.18 15.77
CA LEU A 54 -4.54 -29.49 14.81
C LEU A 54 -3.15 -29.20 15.41
N ASP A 55 -3.00 -28.13 16.19
CA ASP A 55 -1.77 -27.81 16.91
C ASP A 55 -1.43 -28.90 17.95
N ALA A 56 -2.41 -29.35 18.73
CA ALA A 56 -2.25 -30.45 19.69
C ALA A 56 -1.83 -31.78 19.01
N VAL A 57 -2.43 -32.11 17.86
CA VAL A 57 -2.02 -33.31 17.10
C VAL A 57 -0.64 -33.13 16.48
N SER A 58 -0.33 -31.93 15.98
CA SER A 58 0.96 -31.63 15.34
C SER A 58 2.13 -31.70 16.32
N THR A 59 1.92 -31.32 17.58
CA THR A 59 2.94 -31.41 18.64
C THR A 59 3.24 -32.85 19.01
N TYR A 60 2.24 -33.72 18.99
CA TYR A 60 2.41 -35.16 19.17
C TYR A 60 3.15 -35.81 17.99
N LEU A 61 2.75 -35.48 16.75
CA LEU A 61 3.32 -36.07 15.54
C LEU A 61 4.61 -35.40 15.05
N ARG A 62 5.05 -34.30 15.68
CA ARG A 62 6.23 -33.48 15.30
C ARG A 62 6.23 -32.98 13.85
N HIS A 63 5.06 -32.83 13.23
CA HIS A 63 4.90 -32.26 11.89
C HIS A 63 4.40 -30.82 11.97
N HIS A 64 5.29 -29.87 11.67
CA HIS A 64 4.99 -28.43 11.78
C HIS A 64 4.95 -27.68 10.44
N GLU A 65 5.07 -28.39 9.31
CA GLU A 65 5.16 -27.79 7.97
C GLU A 65 3.93 -26.93 7.62
N TRP A 66 2.75 -27.31 8.10
CA TRP A 66 1.49 -26.60 7.89
C TRP A 66 1.46 -25.20 8.55
N LYS A 67 2.31 -24.95 9.56
CA LYS A 67 2.41 -23.65 10.25
C LYS A 67 2.99 -22.54 9.35
N THR A 68 3.54 -22.88 8.19
CA THR A 68 4.04 -21.92 7.19
C THR A 68 2.90 -21.17 6.47
N GLY A 69 1.73 -21.80 6.32
CA GLY A 69 0.58 -21.24 5.60
C GLY A 69 -0.62 -20.89 6.48
N LEU A 70 -0.72 -21.50 7.67
CA LEU A 70 -1.84 -21.33 8.60
C LEU A 70 -1.35 -20.74 9.92
N PHE A 71 -1.86 -19.56 10.26
CA PHE A 71 -1.50 -18.84 11.48
C PHE A 71 -2.64 -18.83 12.50
N PRO A 72 -2.35 -18.63 13.81
CA PRO A 72 -3.39 -18.42 14.80
C PRO A 72 -4.23 -17.20 14.45
N LEU A 73 -5.55 -17.37 14.32
CA LEU A 73 -6.46 -16.30 13.92
C LEU A 73 -6.73 -15.33 15.07
N ARG A 74 -6.05 -14.18 15.07
CA ARG A 74 -6.25 -13.11 16.04
C ARG A 74 -7.47 -12.26 15.68
N ALA A 75 -7.88 -11.35 16.57
CA ALA A 75 -9.02 -10.48 16.30
C ALA A 75 -8.68 -9.45 15.21
N GLU A 76 -7.44 -8.99 15.18
CA GLU A 76 -6.91 -8.01 14.23
C GLU A 76 -6.83 -8.56 12.81
N ASP A 77 -6.67 -9.89 12.68
CA ASP A 77 -6.59 -10.57 11.40
C ASP A 77 -7.95 -10.63 10.69
N ILE A 78 -9.06 -10.45 11.43
CA ILE A 78 -10.44 -10.45 10.90
C ILE A 78 -10.73 -9.09 10.28
N SER A 79 -10.03 -8.80 9.18
CA SER A 79 -10.19 -7.58 8.40
C SER A 79 -10.81 -7.89 7.04
N GLY A 80 -11.67 -6.99 6.56
CA GLY A 80 -12.19 -7.06 5.19
C GLY A 80 -11.06 -6.90 4.17
N LEU A 81 -11.29 -7.42 2.96
CA LEU A 81 -10.35 -7.29 1.84
C LEU A 81 -10.16 -5.81 1.43
N ASP A 82 -11.26 -5.07 1.45
CA ASP A 82 -11.37 -3.65 1.08
C ASP A 82 -11.36 -2.73 2.31
N SER A 83 -10.76 -3.17 3.43
CA SER A 83 -10.72 -2.39 4.68
C SER A 83 -9.75 -1.21 4.56
N TYR A 84 -9.99 -0.32 3.60
CA TYR A 84 -9.40 1.01 3.51
C TYR A 84 -9.94 1.82 4.68
N ASN A 85 -9.23 1.75 5.79
CA ASN A 85 -9.51 2.62 6.91
C ASN A 85 -8.98 4.00 6.50
N ASP A 86 -9.84 4.99 6.30
CA ASP A 86 -9.46 6.38 5.96
C ASP A 86 -8.44 7.00 6.95
N LEU A 87 -8.26 6.36 8.10
CA LEU A 87 -7.31 6.73 9.15
C LEU A 87 -5.88 6.23 8.92
N LYS A 88 -5.64 5.27 8.02
CA LYS A 88 -4.28 4.75 7.73
C LYS A 88 -3.83 5.22 6.36
N SER A 89 -2.67 5.88 6.30
CA SER A 89 -2.01 6.28 5.06
C SER A 89 -1.91 5.10 4.10
N GLU A 90 -2.28 5.30 2.83
CA GLU A 90 -2.39 4.26 1.80
C GLU A 90 -1.09 3.43 1.63
N GLY A 91 0.08 4.02 1.93
CA GLY A 91 1.40 3.38 1.77
C GLY A 91 1.75 2.27 2.77
N HIS A 92 1.05 2.15 3.92
CA HIS A 92 1.41 1.17 4.97
C HIS A 92 0.39 0.02 5.12
N HIS A 93 -0.59 -0.09 4.23
CA HIS A 93 -1.63 -1.10 4.38
C HIS A 93 -1.16 -2.48 3.86
N SER A 94 -0.93 -3.42 4.77
CA SER A 94 -0.73 -4.83 4.41
C SER A 94 -2.04 -5.60 4.56
N LEU A 95 -2.41 -6.39 3.55
CA LEU A 95 -3.53 -7.33 3.67
C LEU A 95 -3.26 -8.32 4.81
N SER A 96 -4.30 -8.64 5.58
CA SER A 96 -4.23 -9.71 6.60
C SER A 96 -3.78 -11.02 5.95
N TRP A 97 -3.04 -11.84 6.69
CA TRP A 97 -2.52 -13.13 6.19
C TRP A 97 -3.64 -14.03 5.67
N ILE A 98 -4.85 -13.87 6.21
CA ILE A 98 -6.04 -14.59 5.74
C ILE A 98 -6.33 -14.35 4.27
N TRP A 99 -5.83 -13.28 3.63
CA TRP A 99 -5.99 -13.02 2.20
C TRP A 99 -4.77 -13.43 1.37
N LYS A 100 -3.61 -13.67 2.01
CA LYS A 100 -2.34 -14.03 1.37
C LYS A 100 -2.16 -15.54 1.18
N THR A 101 -2.82 -16.36 1.98
CA THR A 101 -2.70 -17.82 1.85
C THR A 101 -3.40 -18.33 0.58
N ASN A 102 -2.66 -19.00 -0.28
CA ASN A 102 -3.17 -19.61 -1.52
C ASN A 102 -3.91 -20.91 -1.20
N LEU A 103 -5.19 -20.77 -0.84
CA LEU A 103 -6.10 -21.91 -0.68
C LEU A 103 -6.80 -22.11 -2.02
N GLN A 104 -6.39 -23.14 -2.76
CA GLN A 104 -7.09 -23.56 -3.98
C GLN A 104 -8.55 -23.91 -3.61
N GLY A 105 -9.53 -23.39 -4.37
CA GLY A 105 -10.95 -23.74 -4.18
C GLY A 105 -11.87 -22.64 -3.60
N GLY A 106 -11.64 -21.36 -3.90
CA GLY A 106 -12.59 -20.28 -3.60
C GLY A 106 -13.74 -20.17 -4.61
N GLU A 107 -14.88 -19.61 -4.18
CA GLU A 107 -15.97 -19.23 -5.09
C GLU A 107 -15.48 -18.21 -6.13
N GLU A 108 -16.11 -18.17 -7.32
CA GLU A 108 -15.74 -17.28 -8.42
C GLU A 108 -15.65 -15.81 -7.98
N GLY A 109 -16.61 -15.35 -7.17
CA GLY A 109 -16.61 -13.98 -6.62
C GLY A 109 -15.44 -13.68 -5.68
N LEU A 110 -14.92 -14.67 -4.94
CA LEU A 110 -13.71 -14.50 -4.12
C LEU A 110 -12.47 -14.36 -5.00
N GLN A 111 -12.37 -15.15 -6.06
CA GLN A 111 -11.25 -15.05 -7.01
C GLN A 111 -11.25 -13.72 -7.75
N GLU A 112 -12.43 -13.25 -8.18
CA GLU A 112 -12.58 -11.94 -8.81
C GLU A 112 -12.19 -10.81 -7.85
N ALA A 113 -12.66 -10.84 -6.60
CA ALA A 113 -12.30 -9.84 -5.60
C ALA A 113 -10.78 -9.79 -5.34
N LEU A 114 -10.12 -10.96 -5.29
CA LEU A 114 -8.66 -11.05 -5.14
C LEU A 114 -7.92 -10.49 -6.38
N ARG A 115 -8.41 -10.74 -7.60
CA ARG A 115 -7.84 -10.15 -8.83
C ARG A 115 -7.96 -8.64 -8.84
N ILE A 116 -9.11 -8.11 -8.42
CA ILE A 116 -9.32 -6.66 -8.30
C ILE A 116 -8.32 -6.06 -7.31
N GLU A 117 -8.16 -6.64 -6.12
CA GLU A 117 -7.19 -6.16 -5.14
C GLU A 117 -5.74 -6.29 -5.58
N TRP A 118 -5.42 -7.34 -6.33
CA TRP A 118 -4.12 -7.48 -6.96
C TRP A 118 -3.87 -6.31 -7.93
N CYS A 119 -4.80 -6.05 -8.85
CA CYS A 119 -4.68 -4.92 -9.79
C CYS A 119 -4.57 -3.57 -9.07
N LYS A 120 -5.36 -3.34 -8.01
CA LYS A 120 -5.24 -2.12 -7.18
C LYS A 120 -3.87 -2.02 -6.52
N SER A 121 -3.34 -3.13 -6.00
CA SER A 121 -2.01 -3.17 -5.36
C SER A 121 -0.88 -2.93 -6.35
N CYS A 122 -0.97 -3.50 -7.56
CA CYS A 122 -0.03 -3.21 -8.64
C CYS A 122 -0.08 -1.75 -9.05
N ALA A 123 -1.28 -1.17 -9.23
CA ALA A 123 -1.44 0.24 -9.58
C ALA A 123 -0.87 1.18 -8.48
N ARG A 124 -1.01 0.82 -7.20
CA ARG A 124 -0.37 1.54 -6.09
C ARG A 124 1.15 1.45 -6.14
N ALA A 125 1.69 0.26 -6.38
CA ALA A 125 3.14 0.07 -6.49
C ALA A 125 3.73 0.88 -7.66
N GLN A 126 3.04 0.88 -8.81
CA GLN A 126 3.43 1.69 -9.98
C GLN A 126 3.39 3.20 -9.66
N ARG A 127 2.30 3.68 -9.05
CA ARG A 127 2.21 5.09 -8.62
C ARG A 127 3.32 5.48 -7.65
N TRP A 128 3.60 4.62 -6.67
CA TRP A 128 4.70 4.87 -5.72
C TRP A 128 6.05 4.97 -6.43
N GLN A 129 6.29 4.11 -7.43
CA GLN A 129 7.48 4.18 -8.25
C GLN A 129 7.56 5.51 -9.04
N GLU A 130 6.46 5.92 -9.67
CA GLU A 130 6.35 7.22 -10.35
C GLU A 130 6.63 8.39 -9.38
N GLU A 131 6.07 8.35 -8.16
CA GLU A 131 6.32 9.36 -7.13
C GLU A 131 7.80 9.42 -6.73
N CYS A 132 8.47 8.27 -6.62
CA CYS A 132 9.91 8.23 -6.35
C CYS A 132 10.71 8.89 -7.48
N GLU A 133 10.38 8.59 -8.74
CA GLU A 133 11.03 9.19 -9.91
C GLU A 133 10.77 10.70 -10.01
N LEU A 134 9.53 11.13 -9.77
CA LEU A 134 9.16 12.54 -9.72
C LEU A 134 9.89 13.29 -8.61
N LEU A 135 10.01 12.69 -7.42
CA LEU A 135 10.75 13.26 -6.31
C LEU A 135 12.22 13.48 -6.70
N ILE A 136 12.86 12.47 -7.31
CA ILE A 136 14.24 12.54 -7.83
C ILE A 136 14.40 13.75 -8.77
N GLU A 137 13.48 13.90 -9.73
CA GLU A 137 13.49 15.04 -10.65
C GLU A 137 13.19 16.38 -9.97
N GLU A 138 12.31 16.41 -8.98
CA GLU A 138 11.98 17.63 -8.24
C GLU A 138 13.20 18.18 -7.51
N ILE A 139 13.99 17.34 -6.85
CA ILE A 139 15.23 17.75 -6.18
C ILE A 139 16.21 18.34 -7.17
N ARG A 140 16.37 17.68 -8.34
CA ARG A 140 17.23 18.15 -9.41
C ARG A 140 16.76 19.54 -9.89
N ARG A 141 15.46 19.73 -10.06
CA ARG A 141 14.85 21.01 -10.47
C ARG A 141 15.02 22.09 -9.41
N VAL A 142 14.82 21.80 -8.13
CA VAL A 142 15.01 22.75 -7.02
C VAL A 142 16.43 23.31 -7.03
N LYS A 143 17.44 22.45 -7.19
CA LYS A 143 18.84 22.88 -7.32
C LYS A 143 19.05 23.82 -8.51
N VAL A 144 18.55 23.43 -9.69
CA VAL A 144 18.66 24.25 -10.91
C VAL A 144 17.97 25.61 -10.74
N THR A 145 16.81 25.64 -10.09
CA THR A 145 16.06 26.87 -9.80
C THR A 145 16.85 27.81 -8.90
N PHE A 146 17.48 27.31 -7.84
CA PHE A 146 18.31 28.15 -6.96
C PHE A 146 19.53 28.72 -7.70
N GLN A 147 20.22 27.90 -8.50
CA GLN A 147 21.34 28.36 -9.32
C GLN A 147 20.91 29.40 -10.36
N PHE A 148 19.72 29.23 -10.94
CA PHE A 148 19.14 30.18 -11.87
C PHE A 148 18.90 31.54 -11.19
N TYR A 149 18.23 31.56 -10.03
CA TYR A 149 17.97 32.81 -9.32
C TYR A 149 19.25 33.47 -8.80
N GLU A 150 20.23 32.69 -8.32
CA GLU A 150 21.55 33.22 -7.95
C GLU A 150 22.19 33.99 -9.13
N LYS A 151 22.20 33.40 -10.33
CA LYS A 151 22.71 34.04 -11.55
C LYS A 151 21.93 35.30 -11.90
N VAL A 152 20.60 35.24 -11.85
CA VAL A 152 19.73 36.41 -12.10
C VAL A 152 20.08 37.58 -11.17
N TRP A 153 20.28 37.32 -9.88
CA TRP A 153 20.66 38.36 -8.91
C TRP A 153 22.10 38.87 -9.11
N LYS A 154 23.05 37.98 -9.46
CA LYS A 154 24.42 38.39 -9.83
C LYS A 154 24.45 39.28 -11.07
N ASP A 155 23.66 38.96 -12.09
CA ASP A 155 23.59 39.77 -13.30
C ASP A 155 22.89 41.10 -13.07
N ARG A 156 21.89 41.15 -12.17
CA ARG A 156 21.31 42.42 -11.70
C ARG A 156 22.34 43.26 -10.96
N ALA A 157 23.18 42.67 -10.11
CA ALA A 157 24.21 43.41 -9.38
C ALA A 157 25.23 44.10 -10.30
N LYS A 158 25.48 43.55 -11.50
CA LYS A 158 26.35 44.17 -12.52
C LYS A 158 25.73 45.40 -13.20
N LYS A 159 24.40 45.50 -13.22
CA LYS A 159 23.65 46.56 -13.92
C LYS A 159 23.28 47.75 -13.02
N VAL A 160 23.52 47.65 -11.71
CA VAL A 160 23.10 48.64 -10.72
C VAL A 160 24.30 49.46 -10.26
N ASP A 161 24.23 50.78 -10.46
CA ASP A 161 25.29 51.71 -10.08
C ASP A 161 25.19 52.18 -8.62
N LEU A 162 24.00 52.15 -8.01
CA LEU A 162 23.82 52.54 -6.62
C LEU A 162 24.42 51.49 -5.67
N SER A 163 25.39 51.90 -4.87
CA SER A 163 26.10 51.04 -3.90
C SER A 163 25.16 50.23 -2.99
N GLY A 164 24.13 50.86 -2.42
CA GLY A 164 23.16 50.17 -1.55
C GLY A 164 22.32 49.11 -2.28
N ALA A 165 21.89 49.40 -3.50
CA ALA A 165 21.12 48.46 -4.31
C ALA A 165 22.01 47.32 -4.86
N ARG A 166 23.28 47.60 -5.16
CA ARG A 166 24.28 46.58 -5.50
C ARG A 166 24.57 45.67 -4.30
N ALA A 167 24.71 46.21 -3.09
CA ALA A 167 24.87 45.41 -1.87
C ALA A 167 23.66 44.50 -1.62
N TYR A 168 22.44 45.01 -1.82
CA TYR A 168 21.21 44.22 -1.68
C TYR A 168 21.12 43.08 -2.69
N THR A 169 21.39 43.35 -3.97
CA THR A 169 21.35 42.32 -5.03
C THR A 169 22.39 41.21 -4.81
N LEU A 170 23.59 41.57 -4.34
CA LEU A 170 24.60 40.58 -3.93
C LEU A 170 24.16 39.77 -2.71
N LYS A 171 23.52 40.39 -1.72
CA LYS A 171 22.93 39.69 -0.57
C LYS A 171 21.86 38.69 -1.03
N GLN A 172 21.00 39.06 -1.96
CA GLN A 172 20.00 38.15 -2.54
C GLN A 172 20.67 36.97 -3.25
N ALA A 173 21.72 37.21 -4.04
CA ALA A 173 22.47 36.12 -4.67
C ALA A 173 23.07 35.16 -3.63
N ALA A 174 23.68 35.68 -2.56
CA ALA A 174 24.22 34.88 -1.48
C ALA A 174 23.14 34.02 -0.79
N LEU A 175 21.94 34.59 -0.56
CA LEU A 175 20.81 33.86 0.02
C LEU A 175 20.39 32.67 -0.85
N TRP A 176 20.27 32.84 -2.17
CA TRP A 176 19.94 31.73 -3.07
C TRP A 176 21.02 30.65 -3.08
N GLN A 177 22.29 31.03 -2.98
CA GLN A 177 23.40 30.10 -2.85
C GLN A 177 23.36 29.33 -1.52
N GLU A 178 22.98 29.98 -0.42
CA GLU A 178 22.79 29.33 0.89
C GLU A 178 21.62 28.35 0.87
N LEU A 179 20.50 28.71 0.23
CA LEU A 179 19.36 27.81 0.05
C LEU A 179 19.75 26.56 -0.73
N GLU A 180 20.55 26.68 -1.79
CA GLU A 180 21.08 25.52 -2.53
C GLU A 180 21.89 24.59 -1.63
N LYS A 181 22.84 25.15 -0.87
CA LYS A 181 23.69 24.37 0.05
C LYS A 181 22.87 23.70 1.15
N SER A 182 21.90 24.41 1.72
CA SER A 182 21.02 23.89 2.76
C SER A 182 20.17 22.75 2.23
N ALA A 183 19.53 22.92 1.08
CA ALA A 183 18.72 21.88 0.43
C ALA A 183 19.57 20.66 0.09
N ALA A 184 20.76 20.83 -0.50
CA ALA A 184 21.66 19.72 -0.79
C ALA A 184 22.10 18.96 0.46
N LYS A 185 22.38 19.66 1.57
CA LYS A 185 22.73 19.04 2.85
C LYS A 185 21.58 18.22 3.43
N GLN A 186 20.37 18.79 3.44
CA GLN A 186 19.17 18.09 3.89
C GLN A 186 18.93 16.84 3.03
N TRP A 187 19.10 16.97 1.71
CA TRP A 187 18.89 15.86 0.79
C TRP A 187 19.88 14.72 0.93
N ASN A 188 21.17 15.04 1.10
CA ASN A 188 22.19 14.02 1.35
C ASN A 188 21.96 13.33 2.70
N SER A 189 21.47 14.08 3.71
CA SER A 189 21.12 13.52 5.01
C SER A 189 19.93 12.57 4.92
N THR A 190 18.89 12.91 4.15
CA THR A 190 17.73 12.02 3.98
C THR A 190 18.12 10.78 3.19
N LEU A 191 18.84 10.91 2.08
CA LEU A 191 19.36 9.77 1.31
C LEU A 191 20.24 8.83 2.14
N ALA A 192 21.10 9.37 3.01
CA ALA A 192 21.94 8.56 3.89
C ALA A 192 21.13 7.82 4.98
N SER A 193 19.96 8.36 5.36
CA SER A 193 19.06 7.74 6.35
C SER A 193 18.13 6.68 5.75
N LEU A 194 17.94 6.69 4.42
CA LEU A 194 17.10 5.73 3.74
C LEU A 194 17.83 4.39 3.60
N PRO A 195 17.15 3.25 3.84
CA PRO A 195 17.72 1.95 3.53
C PRO A 195 18.05 1.88 2.03
N PRO A 196 19.14 1.19 1.63
CA PRO A 196 19.46 1.00 0.23
C PRO A 196 18.26 0.38 -0.49
N LEU A 197 17.88 0.96 -1.64
CA LEU A 197 16.83 0.43 -2.50
C LEU A 197 17.13 -1.06 -2.75
N SER A 198 16.26 -1.93 -2.25
CA SER A 198 16.39 -3.37 -2.47
C SER A 198 16.36 -3.61 -3.98
N PRO A 199 17.30 -4.40 -4.54
CA PRO A 199 17.34 -4.65 -5.97
C PRO A 199 16.04 -5.36 -6.37
N GLU A 200 15.36 -4.76 -7.34
CA GLU A 200 14.31 -5.32 -8.18
C GLU A 200 13.22 -6.14 -7.46
N VAL A 201 12.06 -5.51 -7.24
CA VAL A 201 10.81 -6.28 -7.25
C VAL A 201 10.67 -6.83 -8.67
N PRO A 202 10.68 -8.15 -8.90
CA PRO A 202 10.51 -8.71 -10.24
C PRO A 202 9.22 -8.17 -10.82
N ASP A 203 9.24 -7.64 -12.04
CA ASP A 203 8.05 -7.17 -12.73
C ASP A 203 7.00 -8.29 -12.74
N PRO A 204 5.93 -8.20 -11.93
CA PRO A 204 4.98 -9.29 -11.76
C PRO A 204 4.17 -9.55 -13.02
N MET A 205 4.16 -8.58 -13.95
CA MET A 205 3.40 -8.66 -15.20
C MET A 205 4.05 -9.61 -16.22
N LEU A 206 5.37 -9.84 -16.14
CA LEU A 206 6.09 -10.69 -17.11
C LEU A 206 5.77 -12.19 -16.99
N ASN A 207 5.18 -12.65 -15.88
CA ASN A 207 4.89 -14.07 -15.66
C ASN A 207 3.45 -14.48 -16.05
N LEU A 208 2.57 -13.53 -16.40
CA LEU A 208 1.19 -13.85 -16.80
C LEU A 208 1.06 -14.27 -18.27
N ASP A 209 2.04 -13.92 -19.11
CA ASP A 209 2.05 -14.24 -20.55
C ASP A 209 2.82 -15.53 -20.91
N SER A 210 3.28 -16.29 -19.91
CA SER A 210 3.87 -17.61 -20.18
C SER A 210 2.77 -18.58 -20.62
N PRO A 211 2.77 -19.08 -21.88
CA PRO A 211 1.77 -20.05 -22.31
C PRO A 211 1.89 -21.28 -21.41
N ARG A 212 0.75 -21.74 -20.87
CA ARG A 212 0.64 -23.02 -20.16
C ARG A 212 1.31 -24.07 -21.03
N ARG A 213 2.48 -24.58 -20.62
CA ARG A 213 3.04 -25.80 -21.23
C ARG A 213 2.06 -26.92 -20.94
N THR A 214 1.25 -27.24 -21.94
CA THR A 214 0.57 -28.52 -22.06
C THR A 214 1.66 -29.59 -22.14
N SER A 215 2.01 -30.18 -21.00
CA SER A 215 2.70 -31.45 -20.98
C SER A 215 1.68 -32.55 -21.30
N ALA A 216 1.35 -32.68 -22.58
CA ALA A 216 0.94 -33.96 -23.14
C ALA A 216 2.23 -34.77 -23.31
N SER A 217 2.40 -35.78 -22.46
CA SER A 217 3.40 -36.82 -22.62
C SER A 217 2.69 -38.15 -22.45
N SER A 218 2.36 -38.75 -23.58
CA SER A 218 2.00 -40.15 -23.72
C SER A 218 3.04 -41.04 -23.03
N PHE A 219 2.59 -41.95 -22.17
CA PHE A 219 2.81 -43.41 -22.22
C PHE A 219 1.98 -44.06 -21.10
#